data_AF-G1VPD5-F1
#
_entry.id   AF-G1VPD5-F1
#
_cell.length_a   1.000
_cell.length_b   1.000
_cell.length_c   1.000
_cell.angle_alpha   90.00
_cell.angle_beta   90.00
_cell.angle_gamma   90.00
#
_symmetry.space_group_name_H-M   'P 1'
#
loop_
_entity.id
_entity.type
_entity.pdbx_description
1 polymer ?
#
loop_
_entity_poly.entity_id
_entity_poly.type
_entity_poly.pdbx_seq_one_letter_code
_entity_poly.pdbx_strand_id
1 'polypeptide(L)'
;MKKFGAELKRHALTAISYMLPLVVASGLLIAIGNLMGGEVVTDLSKMTIPSALTSLGVLGMGLLPSFIAGYISYSIADRPGIAPGFLMGQIASFLGAGFLGGMVGGYIVGYIALFIRKHLKVPHWAEALMPMMIIPTLSSIIAGLLMYFVIGTPIVWLTEGLTNFITGLDQSSKVLYGFIIGALGCLDFGGPISKVPNLICDGLLLEGILEPEAIKVLAAMVPPLGITLSLVISKFIKKRIYTSTEVENIKVAFPMGLCMISEGVIPIAMNDLIRTVICTSIGCGVTGAISFTLGVGSAVPSGGVFVIPAMTNPFAALLALLAGTCVTAVLLVLIKKKRTDADEVQVEEVEEEMDLSGITFS
;
A
#
# COMPACT_ATOMS: atom_id res chain seq x y z
N MET A 1 18.82 -15.84 11.79
CA MET A 1 17.42 -15.35 11.90
C MET A 1 17.19 -14.01 11.21
N LYS A 2 17.95 -12.93 11.49
CA LYS A 2 17.75 -11.60 10.83
C LYS A 2 17.76 -11.63 9.28
N LYS A 3 18.62 -12.44 8.65
CA LYS A 3 18.70 -12.56 7.18
C LYS A 3 17.48 -13.25 6.54
N PHE A 4 16.96 -14.30 7.17
CA PHE A 4 15.82 -15.07 6.64
C PHE A 4 14.52 -14.26 6.67
N GLY A 5 14.24 -13.53 7.76
CA GLY A 5 13.08 -12.64 7.83
C GLY A 5 13.15 -11.50 6.82
N ALA A 6 14.34 -10.95 6.57
CA ALA A 6 14.55 -9.92 5.55
C ALA A 6 14.30 -10.47 4.13
N GLU A 7 14.69 -11.72 3.87
CA GLU A 7 14.47 -12.41 2.60
C GLU A 7 12.97 -12.67 2.35
N LEU A 8 12.24 -13.21 3.34
CA LEU A 8 10.80 -13.37 3.25
C LEU A 8 10.11 -12.04 2.96
N LYS A 9 10.43 -10.99 3.73
CA LYS A 9 9.89 -9.63 3.51
C LYS A 9 10.16 -9.15 2.08
N ARG A 10 11.36 -9.36 1.55
CA ARG A 10 11.72 -8.98 0.18
C ARG A 10 10.82 -9.66 -0.85
N HIS A 11 10.59 -10.97 -0.73
CA HIS A 11 9.74 -11.71 -1.66
C HIS A 11 8.28 -11.21 -1.65
N ALA A 12 7.70 -10.96 -0.47
CA ALA A 12 6.36 -10.40 -0.36
C ALA A 12 6.27 -9.02 -1.00
N LEU A 13 7.20 -8.13 -0.68
CA LEU A 13 7.23 -6.77 -1.23
C LEU A 13 7.38 -6.78 -2.75
N THR A 14 8.21 -7.67 -3.31
CA THR A 14 8.34 -7.82 -4.78
C THR A 14 7.00 -8.17 -5.42
N ALA A 15 6.29 -9.16 -4.87
CA ALA A 15 5.02 -9.60 -5.43
C ALA A 15 3.94 -8.51 -5.38
N ILE A 16 3.87 -7.76 -4.28
CA ILE A 16 2.91 -6.67 -4.11
C ILE A 16 3.21 -5.52 -5.06
N SER A 17 4.48 -5.14 -5.20
CA SER A 17 4.87 -4.11 -6.17
C SER A 17 4.49 -4.48 -7.60
N TYR A 18 4.59 -5.77 -7.97
CA TYR A 18 4.20 -6.23 -9.32
C TYR A 18 2.70 -6.42 -9.49
N MET A 19 1.97 -6.62 -8.39
CA MET A 19 0.51 -6.70 -8.38
C MET A 19 -0.15 -5.31 -8.40
N LEU A 20 0.49 -4.28 -7.83
CA LEU A 20 -0.10 -2.95 -7.69
C LEU A 20 -0.62 -2.35 -9.01
N PRO A 21 0.10 -2.43 -10.15
CA PRO A 21 -0.43 -1.97 -11.44
C PRO A 21 -1.71 -2.70 -11.89
N LEU A 22 -1.82 -4.00 -11.59
CA LEU A 22 -3.02 -4.78 -11.88
C LEU A 22 -4.20 -4.30 -11.03
N VAL A 23 -3.99 -4.07 -9.73
CA VAL A 23 -5.05 -3.58 -8.83
C VAL A 23 -5.52 -2.20 -9.28
N VAL A 24 -4.60 -1.28 -9.58
CA VAL A 24 -4.94 0.07 -10.05
C VAL A 24 -5.74 0.02 -11.35
N ALA A 25 -5.27 -0.72 -12.35
CA ALA A 25 -5.98 -0.85 -13.62
C ALA A 25 -7.37 -1.46 -13.41
N SER A 26 -7.46 -2.53 -12.61
CA SER A 26 -8.71 -3.22 -12.31
C SER A 26 -9.71 -2.32 -11.57
N GLY A 27 -9.26 -1.61 -10.53
CA GLY A 27 -10.08 -0.71 -9.72
C GLY A 27 -10.59 0.49 -10.53
N LEU A 28 -9.75 1.08 -11.38
CA LEU A 28 -10.16 2.18 -12.25
C LEU A 28 -11.15 1.72 -13.33
N LEU A 29 -10.97 0.53 -13.90
CA LEU A 29 -11.93 -0.04 -14.86
C LEU A 29 -13.29 -0.30 -14.21
N ILE A 30 -13.32 -0.83 -12.99
CA ILE A 30 -14.55 -0.98 -12.20
C ILE A 30 -15.20 0.39 -11.96
N ALA A 31 -14.43 1.37 -11.51
CA ALA A 31 -14.94 2.70 -11.21
C ALA A 31 -15.53 3.39 -12.45
N ILE A 32 -14.80 3.42 -13.56
CA ILE A 32 -15.27 4.03 -14.82
C ILE A 32 -16.49 3.30 -15.34
N GLY A 33 -16.46 1.96 -15.35
CA GLY A 33 -17.57 1.14 -15.78
C GLY A 33 -18.85 1.41 -14.98
N ASN A 34 -18.75 1.39 -13.65
CA ASN A 34 -19.87 1.66 -12.75
C ASN A 34 -20.41 3.09 -12.91
N LEU A 35 -19.53 4.10 -13.03
CA LEU A 35 -19.94 5.50 -13.25
C LEU A 35 -20.70 5.70 -14.57
N MET A 36 -20.41 4.86 -15.58
CA MET A 36 -21.12 4.84 -16.86
C MET A 36 -22.37 3.94 -16.85
N GLY A 37 -22.78 3.40 -15.69
CA GLY A 37 -23.94 2.52 -15.54
C GLY A 37 -23.68 1.06 -15.92
N GLY A 38 -22.42 0.63 -15.94
CA GLY A 38 -22.02 -0.74 -16.18
C GLY A 38 -22.25 -1.65 -14.97
N GLU A 39 -22.42 -2.94 -15.24
CA GLU A 39 -22.54 -4.00 -14.24
C GLU A 39 -21.62 -5.17 -14.60
N VAL A 40 -21.42 -6.10 -13.65
CA VAL A 40 -20.70 -7.36 -13.92
C VAL A 40 -21.62 -8.29 -14.69
N VAL A 41 -21.19 -8.74 -15.87
CA VAL A 41 -22.03 -9.54 -16.76
C VAL A 41 -21.42 -10.91 -17.00
N THR A 42 -22.20 -11.96 -16.78
CA THR A 42 -21.81 -13.36 -17.05
C THR A 42 -22.26 -13.87 -18.41
N ASP A 43 -23.12 -13.11 -19.10
CA ASP A 43 -23.68 -13.41 -20.42
C ASP A 43 -23.26 -12.35 -21.44
N LEU A 44 -22.51 -12.77 -22.47
CA LEU A 44 -22.01 -11.86 -23.51
C LEU A 44 -23.12 -11.11 -24.25
N SER A 45 -24.36 -11.64 -24.27
CA SER A 45 -25.49 -10.97 -24.93
C SER A 45 -25.91 -9.65 -24.27
N LYS A 46 -25.58 -9.47 -22.98
CA LYS A 46 -25.84 -8.26 -22.20
C LYS A 46 -24.62 -7.32 -22.13
N MET A 47 -23.57 -7.61 -22.91
CA MET A 47 -22.32 -6.86 -22.85
C MET A 47 -22.44 -5.48 -23.53
N THR A 48 -22.30 -4.44 -22.73
CA THR A 48 -22.12 -3.05 -23.17
C THR A 48 -20.67 -2.60 -22.90
N ILE A 49 -20.24 -1.46 -23.43
CA ILE A 49 -18.91 -0.92 -23.13
C ILE A 49 -18.72 -0.70 -21.61
N PRO A 50 -19.64 -0.02 -20.89
CA PRO A 50 -19.53 0.13 -19.43
C PRO A 50 -19.47 -1.20 -18.67
N SER A 51 -20.28 -2.18 -19.08
CA SER A 51 -20.31 -3.48 -18.43
C SER A 51 -19.08 -4.33 -18.73
N ALA A 52 -18.47 -4.16 -19.90
CA ALA A 52 -17.19 -4.77 -20.25
C ALA A 52 -16.04 -4.21 -19.39
N LEU A 53 -16.00 -2.90 -19.16
CA LEU A 53 -15.01 -2.28 -18.26
C LEU A 53 -15.16 -2.81 -16.83
N THR A 54 -16.39 -2.83 -16.32
CA THR A 54 -16.69 -3.35 -14.97
C THR A 54 -16.29 -4.82 -14.84
N SER A 55 -16.72 -5.66 -15.79
CA SER A 55 -16.43 -7.10 -15.78
C SER A 55 -14.94 -7.39 -15.92
N LEU A 56 -14.23 -6.68 -16.80
CA LEU A 56 -12.78 -6.82 -16.96
C LEU A 56 -12.03 -6.45 -15.67
N GLY A 57 -12.44 -5.37 -15.01
CA GLY A 57 -11.83 -4.99 -13.73
C GLY A 57 -12.11 -6.02 -12.64
N VAL A 58 -13.32 -6.58 -12.55
CA VAL A 58 -13.62 -7.67 -11.60
C VAL A 58 -12.82 -8.94 -11.89
N LEU A 59 -12.66 -9.32 -13.16
CA LEU A 59 -11.77 -10.42 -13.54
C LEU A 59 -10.32 -10.15 -13.13
N GLY A 60 -9.83 -8.92 -13.32
CA GLY A 60 -8.51 -8.50 -12.89
C GLY A 60 -8.33 -8.60 -11.37
N MET A 61 -9.33 -8.22 -10.59
CA MET A 61 -9.34 -8.41 -9.12
C MET A 61 -9.36 -9.91 -8.74
N GLY A 62 -10.02 -10.77 -9.52
CA GLY A 62 -10.01 -12.22 -9.28
C GLY A 62 -8.64 -12.88 -9.48
N LEU A 63 -7.71 -12.23 -10.21
CA LEU A 63 -6.36 -12.75 -10.46
C LEU A 63 -5.36 -12.45 -9.33
N LEU A 64 -5.75 -11.66 -8.33
CA LEU A 64 -4.84 -11.15 -7.31
C LEU A 64 -4.12 -12.25 -6.50
N PRO A 65 -4.81 -13.30 -5.98
CA PRO A 65 -4.11 -14.39 -5.30
C PRO A 65 -3.08 -15.09 -6.20
N SER A 66 -3.40 -15.26 -7.49
CA SER A 66 -2.50 -15.87 -8.48
C SER A 66 -1.30 -15.02 -8.82
N PHE A 67 -1.49 -13.71 -8.97
CA PHE A 67 -0.40 -12.76 -9.20
C PHE A 67 0.60 -12.77 -8.05
N ILE A 68 0.10 -12.70 -6.81
CA ILE A 68 0.97 -12.72 -5.63
C ILE A 68 1.71 -14.04 -5.51
N ALA A 69 0.99 -15.17 -5.59
CA ALA A 69 1.59 -16.49 -5.49
C ALA A 69 2.66 -16.71 -6.58
N GLY A 70 2.34 -16.32 -7.81
CA GLY A 70 3.23 -16.36 -8.97
C GLY A 70 4.51 -15.56 -8.75
N TYR A 71 4.41 -14.32 -8.29
CA TYR A 71 5.56 -13.44 -8.14
C TYR A 71 6.38 -13.68 -6.86
N ILE A 72 5.77 -14.19 -5.78
CA ILE A 72 6.54 -14.69 -4.63
C ILE A 72 7.37 -15.91 -5.07
N SER A 73 6.73 -16.87 -5.73
CA SER A 73 7.40 -18.08 -6.22
C SER A 73 8.51 -17.74 -7.22
N TYR A 74 8.26 -16.82 -8.15
CA TYR A 74 9.27 -16.27 -9.05
C TYR A 74 10.44 -15.64 -8.31
N SER A 75 10.18 -14.83 -7.28
CA SER A 75 11.22 -14.16 -6.51
C SER A 75 12.14 -15.16 -5.77
N ILE A 76 11.66 -16.39 -5.50
CA ILE A 76 12.40 -17.47 -4.83
C ILE A 76 13.10 -18.42 -5.83
N ALA A 77 12.40 -18.85 -6.88
CA ALA A 77 12.81 -19.95 -7.77
C ALA A 77 13.04 -19.51 -9.24
N ASP A 78 12.98 -18.22 -9.53
CA ASP A 78 13.06 -17.62 -10.86
C ASP A 78 11.93 -18.10 -11.78
N ARG A 79 12.15 -18.03 -13.11
CA ARG A 79 11.16 -18.34 -14.15
C ARG A 79 10.43 -19.70 -13.95
N PRO A 80 11.10 -20.80 -13.55
CA PRO A 80 10.43 -22.08 -13.33
C PRO A 80 9.35 -22.06 -12.23
N GLY A 81 9.43 -21.11 -11.29
CA GLY A 81 8.46 -20.95 -10.20
C GLY A 81 7.17 -20.23 -10.60
N ILE A 82 7.12 -19.58 -11.77
CA ILE A 82 5.99 -18.72 -12.18
C ILE A 82 4.70 -19.54 -12.32
N ALA A 83 4.67 -20.49 -13.25
CA ALA A 83 3.48 -21.32 -13.52
C ALA A 83 2.95 -22.03 -12.26
N PRO A 84 3.77 -22.76 -11.46
CA PRO A 84 3.26 -23.43 -10.27
C PRO A 84 2.81 -22.42 -9.20
N GLY A 85 3.42 -21.23 -9.13
CA GLY A 85 2.95 -20.12 -8.30
C GLY A 85 1.55 -19.63 -8.69
N PHE A 86 1.30 -19.36 -9.98
CA PHE A 86 -0.02 -18.98 -10.47
C PHE A 86 -1.09 -20.03 -10.13
N LEU A 87 -0.76 -21.32 -10.29
CA LEU A 87 -1.66 -22.41 -9.92
C LEU A 87 -1.97 -22.42 -8.43
N MET A 88 -1.00 -22.19 -7.54
CA MET A 88 -1.27 -22.14 -6.10
C MET A 88 -2.20 -20.99 -5.72
N GLY A 89 -2.03 -19.83 -6.35
CA GLY A 89 -2.95 -18.72 -6.11
C GLY A 89 -4.34 -18.97 -6.71
N GLN A 90 -4.45 -19.71 -7.82
CA GLN A 90 -5.77 -20.16 -8.30
C GLN A 90 -6.43 -21.13 -7.31
N ILE A 91 -5.67 -22.05 -6.71
CA ILE A 91 -6.18 -22.91 -5.63
C ILE A 91 -6.63 -22.05 -4.43
N ALA A 92 -5.84 -21.04 -4.05
CA ALA A 92 -6.20 -20.14 -2.96
C ALA A 92 -7.50 -19.38 -3.23
N SER A 93 -7.67 -18.88 -4.47
CA SER A 93 -8.92 -18.23 -4.91
C SER A 93 -10.09 -19.21 -4.88
N PHE A 94 -9.91 -20.42 -5.43
CA PHE A 94 -10.94 -21.45 -5.47
C PHE A 94 -11.40 -21.91 -4.08
N LEU A 95 -10.47 -22.03 -3.12
CA LEU A 95 -10.77 -22.44 -1.75
C LEU A 95 -11.36 -21.30 -0.89
N GLY A 96 -11.35 -20.05 -1.37
CA GLY A 96 -11.71 -18.89 -0.56
C GLY A 96 -10.64 -18.45 0.44
N ALA A 97 -9.38 -18.88 0.24
CA ALA A 97 -8.25 -18.51 1.09
C ALA A 97 -7.69 -17.11 0.77
N GLY A 98 -8.09 -16.54 -0.39
CA GLY A 98 -7.83 -15.15 -0.76
C GLY A 98 -6.34 -14.78 -0.88
N PHE A 99 -6.03 -13.55 -0.49
CA PHE A 99 -4.69 -12.97 -0.44
C PHE A 99 -3.72 -13.82 0.38
N LEU A 100 -4.15 -14.21 1.59
CA LEU A 100 -3.32 -15.00 2.52
C LEU A 100 -2.97 -16.36 1.94
N GLY A 101 -3.94 -17.03 1.32
CA GLY A 101 -3.72 -18.28 0.60
C GLY A 101 -2.75 -18.11 -0.56
N GLY A 102 -2.88 -17.02 -1.33
CA GLY A 102 -1.95 -16.68 -2.40
C GLY A 102 -0.52 -16.48 -1.89
N MET A 103 -0.35 -15.72 -0.81
CA MET A 103 0.95 -15.50 -0.19
C MET A 103 1.60 -16.81 0.28
N VAL A 104 0.89 -17.57 1.12
CA VAL A 104 1.41 -18.80 1.71
C VAL A 104 1.68 -19.84 0.62
N GLY A 105 0.75 -20.01 -0.32
CA GLY A 105 0.91 -20.89 -1.48
C GLY A 105 2.13 -20.52 -2.33
N GLY A 106 2.37 -19.22 -2.55
CA GLY A 106 3.54 -18.71 -3.26
C GLY A 106 4.87 -19.06 -2.60
N TYR A 107 4.97 -18.93 -1.26
CA TYR A 107 6.18 -19.32 -0.53
C TYR A 107 6.41 -20.83 -0.59
N ILE A 108 5.36 -21.61 -0.32
CA ILE A 108 5.41 -23.08 -0.34
C ILE A 108 5.95 -23.56 -1.68
N VAL A 109 5.32 -23.14 -2.77
CA VAL A 109 5.67 -23.63 -4.09
C VAL A 109 7.00 -23.07 -4.59
N GLY A 110 7.34 -21.83 -4.23
CA GLY A 110 8.64 -21.24 -4.50
C GLY A 110 9.78 -22.04 -3.87
N TYR A 111 9.66 -22.40 -2.58
CA TYR A 111 10.69 -23.19 -1.91
C TYR A 111 10.71 -24.65 -2.38
N ILE A 112 9.57 -25.25 -2.72
CA ILE A 112 9.53 -26.58 -3.34
C ILE A 112 10.23 -26.57 -4.70
N ALA A 113 9.93 -25.58 -5.56
CA ALA A 113 10.57 -25.42 -6.86
C ALA A 113 12.08 -25.22 -6.72
N LEU A 114 12.52 -24.39 -5.75
CA LEU A 114 13.93 -24.18 -5.43
C LEU A 114 14.60 -25.48 -4.94
N PHE A 115 13.90 -26.27 -4.12
CA PHE A 115 14.39 -27.54 -3.61
C PHE A 115 14.62 -28.54 -4.73
N ILE A 116 13.62 -28.72 -5.61
CA ILE A 116 13.71 -29.60 -6.79
C ILE A 116 14.88 -29.15 -7.67
N ARG A 117 14.99 -27.84 -7.96
CA ARG A 117 16.09 -27.29 -8.77
C ARG A 117 17.48 -27.62 -8.21
N LYS A 118 17.64 -27.63 -6.89
CA LYS A 118 18.93 -27.85 -6.23
C LYS A 118 19.29 -29.32 -6.03
N HIS A 119 18.30 -30.19 -5.81
CA HIS A 119 18.55 -31.56 -5.35
C HIS A 119 18.19 -32.64 -6.38
N LEU A 120 17.27 -32.37 -7.30
CA LEU A 120 16.89 -33.34 -8.31
C LEU A 120 17.89 -33.31 -9.46
N LYS A 121 18.73 -34.36 -9.54
CA LYS A 121 19.65 -34.57 -10.67
C LYS A 121 18.94 -35.39 -11.74
N VAL A 122 19.04 -34.93 -12.98
CA VAL A 122 18.51 -35.62 -14.15
C VAL A 122 19.65 -36.00 -15.09
N PRO A 123 19.48 -37.03 -15.94
CA PRO A 123 20.46 -37.33 -16.97
C PRO A 123 20.63 -36.16 -17.94
N HIS A 124 21.80 -36.08 -18.59
CA HIS A 124 22.19 -34.94 -19.41
C HIS A 124 21.17 -34.55 -20.49
N TRP A 125 20.51 -35.55 -21.11
CA TRP A 125 19.48 -35.32 -22.13
C TRP A 125 18.22 -34.62 -21.59
N ALA A 126 17.96 -34.67 -20.28
CA ALA A 126 16.79 -34.12 -19.62
C ALA A 126 17.06 -32.78 -18.92
N GLU A 127 18.28 -32.25 -18.95
CA GLU A 127 18.63 -30.97 -18.31
C GLU A 127 17.80 -29.81 -18.88
N ALA A 128 17.53 -29.79 -20.18
CA ALA A 128 16.68 -28.79 -20.81
C ALA A 128 15.20 -28.87 -20.35
N LEU A 129 14.73 -30.07 -19.97
CA LEU A 129 13.38 -30.29 -19.47
C LEU A 129 13.20 -29.84 -18.01
N MET A 130 14.30 -29.64 -17.27
CA MET A 130 14.25 -29.24 -15.87
C MET A 130 13.47 -27.95 -15.62
N PRO A 131 13.89 -26.80 -16.18
CA PRO A 131 13.20 -25.53 -15.92
C PRO A 131 11.85 -25.42 -16.63
N MET A 132 11.68 -26.11 -17.77
CA MET A 132 10.48 -25.96 -18.62
C MET A 132 9.33 -26.88 -18.18
N MET A 133 9.62 -28.10 -17.73
CA MET A 133 8.60 -29.13 -17.51
C MET A 133 8.70 -29.76 -16.12
N ILE A 134 9.89 -30.23 -15.72
CA ILE A 134 10.04 -31.05 -14.51
C ILE A 134 9.79 -30.22 -13.25
N ILE A 135 10.47 -29.08 -13.10
CA ILE A 135 10.30 -28.20 -11.93
C ILE A 135 8.86 -27.68 -11.85
N PRO A 136 8.28 -27.06 -12.90
CA PRO A 136 6.89 -26.58 -12.84
C PRO A 136 5.88 -27.68 -12.51
N THR A 137 6.00 -28.87 -13.11
CA THR A 137 5.02 -29.94 -12.92
C THR A 137 5.11 -30.55 -11.53
N LEU A 138 6.31 -30.94 -11.08
CA LEU A 138 6.48 -31.58 -9.78
C LEU A 138 6.17 -30.61 -8.63
N SER A 139 6.60 -29.35 -8.73
CA SER A 139 6.24 -28.34 -7.73
C SER A 139 4.74 -28.09 -7.67
N SER A 140 4.05 -28.03 -8.82
CA SER A 140 2.59 -27.90 -8.87
C SER A 140 1.88 -29.09 -8.22
N ILE A 141 2.32 -30.32 -8.48
CA ILE A 141 1.73 -31.52 -7.88
C ILE A 141 1.90 -31.49 -6.36
N ILE A 142 3.13 -31.32 -5.88
CA ILE A 142 3.44 -31.40 -4.45
C ILE A 142 2.75 -30.25 -3.70
N ALA A 143 2.91 -29.02 -4.16
CA ALA A 143 2.32 -27.85 -3.52
C ALA A 143 0.79 -27.85 -3.65
N GLY A 144 0.24 -28.30 -4.78
CA GLY A 144 -1.19 -28.37 -5.00
C GLY A 144 -1.87 -29.36 -4.06
N LEU A 145 -1.32 -30.58 -3.93
CA LEU A 145 -1.83 -31.57 -2.97
C LEU A 145 -1.76 -31.04 -1.53
N LEU A 146 -0.66 -30.37 -1.18
CA LEU A 146 -0.50 -29.75 0.13
C LEU A 146 -1.55 -28.65 0.38
N MET A 147 -1.80 -27.78 -0.60
CA MET A 147 -2.81 -26.73 -0.52
C MET A 147 -4.23 -27.29 -0.43
N TYR A 148 -4.58 -28.30 -1.25
CA TYR A 148 -5.92 -28.89 -1.22
C TYR A 148 -6.22 -29.64 0.08
N PHE A 149 -5.28 -30.44 0.59
CA PHE A 149 -5.58 -31.42 1.64
C PHE A 149 -5.08 -31.06 3.03
N VAL A 150 -4.08 -30.18 3.15
CA VAL A 150 -3.41 -29.92 4.43
C VAL A 150 -3.54 -28.46 4.85
N ILE A 151 -3.20 -27.55 3.95
CA ILE A 151 -2.95 -26.14 4.30
C ILE A 151 -4.12 -25.22 3.94
N GLY A 152 -4.89 -25.53 2.90
CA GLY A 152 -5.99 -24.69 2.43
C GLY A 152 -7.01 -24.40 3.51
N THR A 153 -7.58 -25.43 4.15
CA THR A 153 -8.62 -25.26 5.17
C THR A 153 -8.18 -24.42 6.37
N PRO A 154 -7.00 -24.64 6.98
CA PRO A 154 -6.49 -23.75 8.03
C PRO A 154 -6.37 -22.28 7.58
N ILE A 155 -5.94 -22.03 6.34
CA ILE A 155 -5.82 -20.65 5.84
C ILE A 155 -7.20 -20.02 5.63
N VAL A 156 -8.15 -20.75 5.05
CA VAL A 156 -9.53 -20.25 4.89
C VAL A 156 -10.10 -19.82 6.24
N TRP A 157 -9.94 -20.64 7.28
CA TRP A 157 -10.38 -20.27 8.64
C TRP A 157 -9.70 -19.00 9.16
N LEU A 158 -8.40 -18.84 8.91
CA LEU A 158 -7.66 -17.64 9.27
C LEU A 158 -8.17 -16.40 8.51
N THR A 159 -8.39 -16.53 7.20
CA THR A 159 -8.90 -15.46 6.34
C THR A 159 -10.31 -15.04 6.78
N GLU A 160 -11.22 -16.00 6.97
CA GLU A 160 -12.56 -15.75 7.50
C GLU A 160 -12.52 -15.12 8.89
N GLY A 161 -11.63 -15.59 9.78
CA GLY A 161 -11.43 -15.00 11.10
C GLY A 161 -11.01 -13.53 11.05
N LEU A 162 -10.07 -13.19 10.16
CA LEU A 162 -9.63 -11.82 9.92
C LEU A 162 -10.75 -10.95 9.33
N THR A 163 -11.45 -11.46 8.32
CA THR A 163 -12.59 -10.77 7.69
C THR A 163 -13.69 -10.50 8.70
N ASN A 164 -14.08 -11.50 9.50
CA ASN A 164 -15.09 -11.37 10.55
C ASN A 164 -14.63 -10.41 11.66
N PHE A 165 -13.35 -10.41 12.01
CA PHE A 165 -12.80 -9.47 12.98
C PHE A 165 -12.93 -8.03 12.51
N ILE A 166 -12.56 -7.73 11.27
CA ILE A 166 -12.57 -6.37 10.71
C ILE A 166 -14.00 -5.89 10.42
N THR A 167 -14.84 -6.74 9.83
CA THR A 167 -16.23 -6.42 9.50
C THR A 167 -17.13 -6.37 10.73
N GLY A 168 -16.80 -7.15 11.78
CA GLY A 168 -17.50 -7.20 13.06
C GLY A 168 -17.11 -6.09 14.04
N LEU A 169 -16.20 -5.18 13.67
CA LEU A 169 -15.84 -4.05 14.52
C LEU A 169 -17.05 -3.14 14.75
N ASP A 170 -17.34 -2.85 16.02
CA ASP A 170 -18.31 -1.83 16.39
C ASP A 170 -17.75 -0.42 16.08
N GLN A 171 -18.61 0.60 16.21
CA GLN A 171 -18.22 1.96 15.89
C GLN A 171 -17.03 2.45 16.72
N SER A 172 -16.94 2.05 18.00
CA SER A 172 -15.85 2.47 18.89
C SER A 172 -14.51 1.84 18.48
N SER A 173 -14.51 0.56 18.10
CA SER A 173 -13.33 -0.12 17.60
C SER A 173 -12.89 0.43 16.25
N LYS A 174 -13.81 0.77 15.35
CA LYS A 174 -13.47 1.43 14.06
C LYS A 174 -12.73 2.75 14.26
N VAL A 175 -13.10 3.55 15.27
CA VAL A 175 -12.35 4.77 15.64
C VAL A 175 -10.91 4.40 15.99
N LEU A 176 -10.72 3.44 16.90
CA LEU A 176 -9.40 3.08 17.42
C LEU A 176 -8.50 2.47 16.34
N TYR A 177 -8.99 1.44 15.63
CA TYR A 177 -8.23 0.79 14.56
C TYR A 177 -7.96 1.75 13.41
N GLY A 178 -8.94 2.60 13.06
CA GLY A 178 -8.76 3.61 12.03
C GLY A 178 -7.68 4.61 12.41
N PHE A 179 -7.65 5.03 13.68
CA PHE A 179 -6.59 5.89 14.20
C PHE A 179 -5.21 5.23 14.12
N ILE A 180 -5.09 3.97 14.55
CA ILE A 180 -3.81 3.25 14.54
C ILE A 180 -3.29 3.08 13.11
N ILE A 181 -4.14 2.65 12.17
CA ILE A 181 -3.76 2.46 10.77
C ILE A 181 -3.30 3.78 10.16
N GLY A 182 -4.07 4.85 10.33
CA GLY A 182 -3.72 6.17 9.82
C GLY A 182 -2.43 6.72 10.44
N ALA A 183 -2.29 6.64 11.76
CA ALA A 183 -1.12 7.18 12.46
C ALA A 183 0.17 6.43 12.08
N LEU A 184 0.14 5.09 12.07
CA LEU A 184 1.30 4.28 11.69
C LEU A 184 1.65 4.43 10.20
N GLY A 185 0.65 4.66 9.35
CA GLY A 185 0.79 4.79 7.90
C GLY A 185 1.64 5.98 7.45
N CYS A 186 1.90 6.97 8.32
CA CYS A 186 2.65 8.18 7.96
C CYS A 186 3.81 8.52 8.90
N LEU A 187 4.20 7.61 9.80
CA LEU A 187 5.26 7.87 10.78
C LEU A 187 6.62 8.22 10.16
N ASP A 188 6.95 7.61 9.02
CA ASP A 188 8.19 7.85 8.30
C ASP A 188 7.97 8.28 6.84
N PHE A 189 6.81 8.90 6.58
CA PHE A 189 6.47 9.54 5.30
C PHE A 189 6.64 8.64 4.05
N GLY A 190 6.36 7.34 4.17
CA GLY A 190 6.51 6.36 3.08
C GLY A 190 7.70 5.40 3.26
N GLY A 191 8.42 5.52 4.36
CA GLY A 191 9.53 4.65 4.71
C GLY A 191 9.14 3.22 5.15
N PRO A 192 10.10 2.45 5.68
CA PRO A 192 9.91 1.05 6.07
C PRO A 192 8.82 0.79 7.12
N ILE A 193 8.52 1.76 7.99
CA ILE A 193 7.51 1.67 9.04
C ILE A 193 6.12 1.76 8.40
N SER A 194 5.87 2.81 7.60
CA SER A 194 4.62 3.01 6.86
C SER A 194 4.29 1.85 5.92
N LYS A 195 5.29 1.14 5.38
CA LYS A 195 5.06 0.00 4.48
C LYS A 195 4.40 -1.20 5.16
N VAL A 196 4.49 -1.34 6.48
CA VAL A 196 3.86 -2.46 7.20
C VAL A 196 2.33 -2.33 7.29
N PRO A 197 1.75 -1.23 7.79
CA PRO A 197 0.31 -1.05 7.76
C PRO A 197 -0.22 -0.94 6.32
N ASN A 198 0.52 -0.34 5.39
CA ASN A 198 0.12 -0.28 3.98
C ASN A 198 -0.01 -1.68 3.37
N LEU A 199 0.93 -2.57 3.66
CA LEU A 199 0.88 -3.98 3.27
C LEU A 199 -0.38 -4.68 3.79
N ILE A 200 -0.81 -4.37 5.01
CA ILE A 200 -2.03 -4.94 5.60
C ILE A 200 -3.27 -4.39 4.89
N CYS A 201 -3.32 -3.07 4.63
CA CYS A 201 -4.42 -2.44 3.90
C CYS A 201 -4.54 -2.99 2.47
N ASP A 202 -3.39 -3.12 1.78
CA ASP A 202 -3.30 -3.77 0.48
C ASP A 202 -3.87 -5.19 0.59
N GLY A 203 -3.44 -5.99 1.56
CA GLY A 203 -3.95 -7.35 1.75
C GLY A 203 -5.48 -7.41 1.95
N LEU A 204 -6.03 -6.50 2.76
CA LEU A 204 -7.48 -6.41 3.03
C LEU A 204 -8.27 -5.95 1.80
N LEU A 205 -7.72 -5.06 0.98
CA LEU A 205 -8.32 -4.67 -0.31
C LEU A 205 -8.54 -5.89 -1.20
N LEU A 206 -7.58 -6.83 -1.21
CA LEU A 206 -7.65 -8.04 -2.05
C LEU A 206 -8.66 -9.07 -1.51
N GLU A 207 -9.04 -8.95 -0.24
CA GLU A 207 -10.16 -9.69 0.36
C GLU A 207 -11.51 -8.97 0.16
N GLY A 208 -11.52 -7.83 -0.55
CA GLY A 208 -12.71 -7.03 -0.81
C GLY A 208 -13.09 -6.06 0.32
N ILE A 209 -12.25 -5.92 1.35
CA ILE A 209 -12.46 -4.97 2.44
C ILE A 209 -11.79 -3.64 2.06
N LEU A 210 -12.60 -2.69 1.61
CA LEU A 210 -12.12 -1.45 0.97
C LEU A 210 -11.79 -0.33 1.96
N GLU A 211 -12.29 -0.41 3.20
CA GLU A 211 -12.22 0.68 4.17
C GLU A 211 -10.80 0.96 4.70
N PRO A 212 -10.00 -0.04 5.08
CA PRO A 212 -8.59 0.17 5.46
C PRO A 212 -7.79 0.83 4.33
N GLU A 213 -8.13 0.51 3.08
CA GLU A 213 -7.45 1.06 1.92
C GLU A 213 -7.74 2.54 1.72
N ALA A 214 -8.97 2.98 1.98
CA ALA A 214 -9.30 4.40 1.98
C ALA A 214 -8.47 5.17 3.03
N ILE A 215 -8.28 4.60 4.22
CA ILE A 215 -7.44 5.20 5.25
C ILE A 215 -6.02 5.41 4.72
N LYS A 216 -5.42 4.39 4.11
CA LYS A 216 -4.08 4.47 3.53
C LYS A 216 -3.97 5.63 2.54
N VAL A 217 -4.91 5.71 1.59
CA VAL A 217 -4.91 6.75 0.55
C VAL A 217 -5.08 8.14 1.15
N LEU A 218 -6.06 8.32 2.04
CA LEU A 218 -6.37 9.62 2.63
C LEU A 218 -5.28 10.08 3.60
N ALA A 219 -4.81 9.20 4.49
CA ALA A 219 -3.79 9.52 5.48
C ALA A 219 -2.47 9.97 4.83
N ALA A 220 -2.03 9.33 3.74
CA ALA A 220 -0.79 9.70 3.05
C ALA A 220 -0.80 11.12 2.48
N MET A 221 -1.99 11.70 2.23
CA MET A 221 -2.13 13.09 1.77
C MET A 221 -2.10 14.10 2.93
N VAL A 222 -2.41 13.69 4.16
CA VAL A 222 -2.53 14.59 5.32
C VAL A 222 -1.23 15.32 5.66
N PRO A 223 -0.03 14.71 5.69
CA PRO A 223 1.19 15.41 6.07
C PRO A 223 1.51 16.63 5.19
N PRO A 224 1.60 16.51 3.85
CA PRO A 224 1.87 17.67 2.99
C PRO A 224 0.77 18.72 3.05
N LEU A 225 -0.51 18.32 3.01
CA LEU A 225 -1.63 19.26 3.10
C LEU A 225 -1.68 19.99 4.46
N GLY A 226 -1.42 19.27 5.54
CA GLY A 226 -1.43 19.81 6.91
C GLY A 226 -0.30 20.81 7.14
N ILE A 227 0.87 20.56 6.57
CA ILE A 227 2.01 21.48 6.62
C ILE A 227 1.77 22.72 5.74
N THR A 228 1.16 22.54 4.57
CA THR A 228 0.77 23.70 3.74
C THR A 228 -0.24 24.57 4.48
N LEU A 229 -1.23 23.97 5.13
CA LEU A 229 -2.24 24.69 5.91
C LEU A 229 -1.65 25.34 7.16
N SER A 230 -0.72 24.69 7.88
CA SER A 230 -0.04 25.32 9.03
C SER A 230 0.77 26.54 8.59
N LEU A 231 1.42 26.52 7.43
CA LEU A 231 2.13 27.68 6.89
C LEU A 231 1.16 28.87 6.70
N VAL A 232 -0.01 28.63 6.10
CA VAL A 232 -1.03 29.67 5.91
C VAL A 232 -1.53 30.21 7.24
N ILE A 233 -1.88 29.33 8.19
CA ILE A 233 -2.35 29.73 9.53
C ILE A 233 -1.25 30.52 10.26
N SER A 234 0.00 30.06 10.20
CA SER A 234 1.15 30.68 10.86
C SER A 234 1.38 32.13 10.41
N LYS A 235 1.18 32.41 9.11
CA LYS A 235 1.20 33.77 8.55
C LYS A 235 0.03 34.61 9.07
N PHE A 236 -1.18 34.05 9.11
CA PHE A 236 -2.37 34.76 9.58
C PHE A 236 -2.24 35.18 11.05
N ILE A 237 -1.72 34.32 11.92
CA ILE A 237 -1.51 34.61 13.35
C ILE A 237 -0.16 35.28 13.66
N LYS A 238 0.63 35.63 12.63
CA LYS A 238 1.96 36.28 12.75
C LYS A 238 2.98 35.50 13.60
N LYS A 239 2.86 34.17 13.63
CA LYS A 239 3.81 33.27 14.29
C LYS A 239 4.64 32.56 13.22
N ARG A 240 5.80 33.11 12.86
CA ARG A 240 6.72 32.47 11.92
C ARG A 240 7.24 31.15 12.51
N ILE A 241 6.86 30.00 11.95
CA ILE A 241 7.30 28.67 12.40
C ILE A 241 8.15 27.91 11.36
N TYR A 242 8.33 28.50 10.17
CA TYR A 242 9.11 27.94 9.06
C TYR A 242 10.18 28.94 8.58
N THR A 243 11.34 28.43 8.17
CA THR A 243 12.42 29.19 7.49
C THR A 243 12.07 29.46 6.02
N SER A 244 12.81 30.33 5.35
CA SER A 244 12.60 30.63 3.93
C SER A 244 12.78 29.40 3.03
N THR A 245 13.79 28.56 3.32
CA THR A 245 14.00 27.27 2.64
C THR A 245 12.84 26.30 2.88
N GLU A 246 12.35 26.17 4.12
CA GLU A 246 11.18 25.34 4.42
C GLU A 246 9.95 25.83 3.65
N VAL A 247 9.76 27.15 3.48
CA VAL A 247 8.64 27.71 2.71
C VAL A 247 8.70 27.31 1.24
N GLU A 248 9.87 27.32 0.61
CA GLU A 248 10.01 26.85 -0.78
C GLU A 248 9.75 25.35 -0.89
N ASN A 249 10.27 24.55 0.05
CA ASN A 249 10.01 23.11 0.10
C ASN A 249 8.52 22.79 0.28
N ILE A 250 7.77 23.59 1.06
CA ILE A 250 6.33 23.43 1.24
C ILE A 250 5.56 23.64 -0.07
N LYS A 251 5.98 24.59 -0.93
CA LYS A 251 5.34 24.82 -2.23
C LYS A 251 5.47 23.62 -3.16
N VAL A 252 6.58 22.88 -3.06
CA VAL A 252 6.83 21.64 -3.81
C VAL A 252 6.09 20.46 -3.19
N ALA A 253 6.07 20.37 -1.85
CA ALA A 253 5.40 19.29 -1.13
C ALA A 253 3.87 19.28 -1.33
N PHE A 254 3.24 20.44 -1.50
CA PHE A 254 1.79 20.54 -1.69
C PHE A 254 1.26 19.75 -2.90
N PRO A 255 1.69 20.00 -4.16
CA PRO A 255 1.22 19.24 -5.31
C PRO A 255 1.62 17.75 -5.23
N MET A 256 2.79 17.43 -4.67
CA MET A 256 3.19 16.04 -4.40
C MET A 256 2.21 15.34 -3.47
N GLY A 257 1.75 16.04 -2.43
CA GLY A 257 0.77 15.55 -1.47
C GLY A 257 -0.59 15.24 -2.08
N LEU A 258 -1.06 16.07 -3.02
CA LEU A 258 -2.30 15.79 -3.76
C LEU A 258 -2.22 14.48 -4.54
N CYS A 259 -1.02 14.05 -4.93
CA CYS A 259 -0.74 12.80 -5.62
C CYS A 259 -0.37 11.64 -4.67
N MET A 260 -0.61 11.76 -3.36
CA MET A 260 -0.27 10.75 -2.35
C MET A 260 1.24 10.51 -2.19
N ILE A 261 2.07 11.50 -2.49
CA ILE A 261 3.52 11.44 -2.31
C ILE A 261 3.88 12.18 -1.02
N SER A 262 3.96 11.45 0.09
CA SER A 262 4.26 12.00 1.42
C SER A 262 5.74 12.35 1.60
N GLU A 263 6.63 11.81 0.78
CA GLU A 263 8.08 11.98 0.85
C GLU A 263 8.51 13.43 0.65
N GLY A 264 7.70 14.25 -0.04
CA GLY A 264 7.93 15.69 -0.18
C GLY A 264 8.00 16.44 1.16
N VAL A 265 7.52 15.83 2.25
CA VAL A 265 7.60 16.38 3.61
C VAL A 265 8.95 16.17 4.28
N ILE A 266 9.76 15.20 3.83
CA ILE A 266 11.01 14.82 4.49
C ILE A 266 11.96 16.03 4.67
N PRO A 267 12.25 16.86 3.66
CA PRO A 267 13.14 18.01 3.81
C PRO A 267 12.65 19.02 4.87
N ILE A 268 11.33 19.14 5.04
CA ILE A 268 10.71 20.05 6.02
C ILE A 268 10.75 19.43 7.41
N ALA A 269 10.48 18.12 7.51
CA ALA A 269 10.50 17.39 8.76
C ALA A 269 11.91 17.30 9.34
N MET A 270 12.97 17.23 8.53
CA MET A 270 14.35 17.13 9.03
C MET A 270 14.75 18.30 9.95
N ASN A 271 14.20 19.49 9.75
CA ASN A 271 14.47 20.67 10.58
C ASN A 271 13.77 20.64 11.95
N ASP A 272 12.72 19.82 12.11
CA ASP A 272 11.99 19.63 13.37
C ASP A 272 11.24 18.28 13.35
N LEU A 273 12.00 17.19 13.40
CA LEU A 273 11.48 15.85 13.08
C LEU A 273 10.43 15.38 14.07
N ILE A 274 10.73 15.46 15.37
CA ILE A 274 9.88 14.91 16.42
C ILE A 274 8.50 15.57 16.39
N ARG A 275 8.46 16.91 16.32
CA ARG A 275 7.20 17.66 16.36
C ARG A 275 6.42 17.45 15.07
N THR A 276 7.11 17.45 13.93
CA THR A 276 6.46 17.24 12.64
C THR A 276 5.83 15.85 12.57
N VAL A 277 6.59 14.79 12.87
CA VAL A 277 6.09 13.40 12.85
C VAL A 277 4.93 13.19 13.81
N ILE A 278 5.00 13.71 15.05
CA ILE A 278 3.90 13.54 16.01
C ILE A 278 2.63 14.25 15.52
N CYS A 279 2.75 15.50 15.06
CA CYS A 279 1.59 16.27 14.61
C CYS A 279 0.94 15.65 13.36
N THR A 280 1.75 15.24 12.38
CA THR A 280 1.24 14.62 11.15
C THR A 280 0.64 13.25 11.46
N SER A 281 1.26 12.43 12.31
CA SER A 281 0.74 11.11 12.67
C SER A 281 -0.60 11.20 13.40
N ILE A 282 -0.77 12.16 14.30
CA ILE A 282 -2.07 12.39 14.97
C ILE A 282 -3.12 12.81 13.95
N GLY A 283 -2.80 13.73 13.03
CA GLY A 283 -3.74 14.12 11.97
C GLY A 283 -4.11 12.96 11.06
N CYS A 284 -3.14 12.13 10.66
CA CYS A 284 -3.37 10.92 9.87
C CYS A 284 -4.26 9.92 10.62
N GLY A 285 -4.03 9.75 11.93
CA GLY A 285 -4.89 8.94 12.78
C GLY A 285 -6.32 9.49 12.85
N VAL A 286 -6.51 10.80 12.99
CA VAL A 286 -7.85 11.41 12.96
C VAL A 286 -8.54 11.17 11.62
N THR A 287 -7.84 11.33 10.49
CA THR A 287 -8.36 10.99 9.16
C THR A 287 -8.76 9.52 9.09
N GLY A 288 -7.93 8.61 9.58
CA GLY A 288 -8.23 7.18 9.58
C GLY A 288 -9.43 6.83 10.46
N ALA A 289 -9.54 7.42 11.64
CA ALA A 289 -10.68 7.24 12.53
C ALA A 289 -12.00 7.69 11.88
N ILE A 290 -12.02 8.88 11.27
CA ILE A 290 -13.21 9.42 10.62
C ILE A 290 -13.55 8.61 9.35
N SER A 291 -12.55 8.32 8.51
CA SER A 291 -12.72 7.54 7.28
C SER A 291 -13.32 6.17 7.57
N PHE A 292 -12.76 5.45 8.55
CA PHE A 292 -13.19 4.09 8.83
C PHE A 292 -14.59 4.04 9.46
N THR A 293 -14.88 4.98 10.35
CA THR A 293 -16.19 5.07 11.02
C THR A 293 -17.33 5.48 10.09
N LEU A 294 -17.03 6.28 9.06
CA LEU A 294 -17.99 6.67 8.04
C LEU A 294 -18.09 5.66 6.89
N GLY A 295 -17.37 4.53 6.96
CA GLY A 295 -17.43 3.46 5.95
C GLY A 295 -16.90 3.88 4.59
N VAL A 296 -15.93 4.80 4.56
CA VAL A 296 -15.28 5.20 3.30
C VAL A 296 -14.39 4.05 2.85
N GLY A 297 -14.62 3.54 1.64
CA GLY A 297 -13.84 2.49 1.01
C GLY A 297 -13.21 2.96 -0.30
N SER A 298 -12.00 2.49 -0.59
CA SER A 298 -11.29 2.77 -1.84
C SER A 298 -10.99 1.47 -2.59
N ALA A 299 -11.44 1.37 -3.84
CA ALA A 299 -11.10 0.26 -4.73
C ALA A 299 -9.75 0.45 -5.43
N VAL A 300 -9.18 1.66 -5.38
CA VAL A 300 -7.91 2.01 -6.02
C VAL A 300 -6.86 2.27 -4.95
N PRO A 301 -5.68 1.63 -5.05
CA PRO A 301 -4.70 1.63 -3.97
C PRO A 301 -3.78 2.85 -3.94
N SER A 302 -3.79 3.65 -5.01
CA SER A 302 -2.97 4.85 -5.17
C SER A 302 -3.60 5.79 -6.19
N GLY A 303 -3.31 7.08 -6.07
CA GLY A 303 -3.80 8.13 -6.98
C GLY A 303 -4.25 9.40 -6.28
N GLY A 304 -4.13 9.48 -4.95
CA GLY A 304 -4.34 10.70 -4.16
C GLY A 304 -5.74 11.29 -4.32
N VAL A 305 -5.82 12.61 -4.46
CA VAL A 305 -7.09 13.35 -4.56
C VAL A 305 -7.93 12.89 -5.76
N PHE A 306 -7.29 12.43 -6.84
CA PHE A 306 -7.97 11.99 -8.06
C PHE A 306 -8.82 10.72 -7.85
N VAL A 307 -8.57 9.96 -6.78
CA VAL A 307 -9.30 8.73 -6.45
C VAL A 307 -10.54 9.02 -5.59
N ILE A 308 -10.60 10.18 -4.90
CA ILE A 308 -11.73 10.52 -4.00
C ILE A 308 -13.11 10.36 -4.67
N PRO A 309 -13.34 10.80 -5.92
CA PRO A 309 -14.63 10.62 -6.58
C PRO A 309 -15.03 9.16 -6.82
N ALA A 310 -14.06 8.24 -6.85
CA ALA A 310 -14.27 6.80 -7.06
C ALA A 310 -14.41 6.01 -5.74
N MET A 311 -14.30 6.68 -4.57
CA MET A 311 -14.51 6.05 -3.28
C MET A 311 -16.01 5.82 -3.00
N THR A 312 -16.34 4.88 -2.11
CA THR A 312 -17.74 4.55 -1.77
C THR A 312 -18.53 5.75 -1.21
N ASN A 313 -17.86 6.64 -0.47
CA ASN A 313 -18.45 7.87 0.06
C ASN A 313 -17.46 9.06 -0.08
N PRO A 314 -17.45 9.73 -1.24
CA PRO A 314 -16.49 10.80 -1.54
C PRO A 314 -16.58 12.01 -0.60
N PHE A 315 -17.79 12.35 -0.13
CA PHE A 315 -17.99 13.48 0.78
C PHE A 315 -17.43 13.19 2.17
N ALA A 316 -17.66 11.98 2.70
CA ALA A 316 -17.06 11.54 3.94
C ALA A 316 -15.53 11.43 3.84
N ALA A 317 -15.01 10.99 2.69
CA ALA A 317 -13.58 10.95 2.42
C ALA A 317 -12.95 12.35 2.49
N LEU A 318 -13.59 13.34 1.84
CA LEU A 318 -13.13 14.73 1.87
C LEU A 318 -13.20 15.31 3.29
N LEU A 319 -14.27 15.04 4.03
CA LEU A 319 -14.40 15.46 5.43
C LEU A 319 -13.27 14.88 6.30
N ALA A 320 -13.00 13.57 6.18
CA ALA A 320 -11.95 12.90 6.92
C ALA A 320 -10.55 13.47 6.60
N LEU A 321 -10.28 13.73 5.32
CA LEU A 321 -9.02 14.33 4.85
C LEU A 321 -8.84 15.74 5.40
N LEU A 322 -9.88 16.58 5.30
CA LEU A 322 -9.85 17.96 5.79
C LEU A 322 -9.69 18.00 7.32
N ALA A 323 -10.40 17.13 8.05
CA ALA A 323 -10.30 17.08 9.51
C ALA A 323 -8.87 16.76 9.99
N GLY A 324 -8.24 15.72 9.45
CA GLY A 324 -6.85 15.39 9.82
C GLY A 324 -5.83 16.42 9.34
N THR A 325 -6.08 17.05 8.19
CA THR A 325 -5.28 18.19 7.69
C THR A 325 -5.35 19.36 8.66
N CYS A 326 -6.55 19.72 9.14
CA CYS A 326 -6.75 20.78 10.13
C CYS A 326 -6.09 20.44 11.48
N VAL A 327 -6.24 19.20 11.96
CA VAL A 327 -5.59 18.75 13.21
C VAL A 327 -4.08 18.87 13.12
N THR A 328 -3.48 18.37 12.02
CA THR A 328 -2.04 18.52 11.77
C THR A 328 -1.64 19.98 11.79
N ALA A 329 -2.38 20.83 11.06
CA ALA A 329 -2.05 22.23 10.92
C ALA A 329 -2.09 22.99 12.26
N VAL A 330 -3.16 22.78 13.03
CA VAL A 330 -3.33 23.40 14.36
C VAL A 330 -2.26 22.92 15.33
N LEU A 331 -1.98 21.61 15.38
CA LEU A 331 -0.95 21.07 16.27
C LEU A 331 0.45 21.61 15.94
N LEU A 332 0.82 21.67 14.65
CA LEU A 332 2.09 22.26 14.23
C LEU A 332 2.21 23.72 14.65
N VAL A 333 1.16 24.51 14.43
CA VAL A 333 1.13 25.93 14.80
C VAL A 333 1.23 26.13 16.31
N LEU A 334 0.57 25.29 17.11
CA LEU A 334 0.63 25.37 18.58
C LEU A 334 2.01 24.94 19.11
N ILE A 335 2.52 23.81 18.63
CA ILE A 335 3.69 23.13 19.20
C ILE A 335 5.01 23.71 18.66
N LYS A 336 5.15 24.02 17.36
CA LYS A 336 6.39 24.56 16.80
C LYS A 336 6.72 25.92 17.44
N LYS A 337 8.01 26.14 17.71
CA LYS A 337 8.52 27.41 18.26
C LYS A 337 8.51 28.47 17.18
N LYS A 338 8.45 29.74 17.60
CA LYS A 338 8.64 30.86 16.69
C LYS A 338 10.10 30.86 16.24
N ARG A 339 10.34 30.84 14.93
CA ARG A 339 11.66 30.98 14.33
C ARG A 339 12.10 32.44 14.38
N THR A 340 13.37 32.64 14.68
CA THR A 340 14.08 33.92 14.69
C THR A 340 15.00 34.01 13.50
N ASP A 341 15.49 35.21 13.18
CA ASP A 341 16.38 35.41 12.01
C ASP A 341 17.73 34.68 12.19
N ALA A 342 18.13 34.40 13.44
CA ALA A 342 19.29 33.54 13.74
C ALA A 342 19.09 32.07 13.33
N ASP A 343 17.84 31.60 13.27
CA ASP A 343 17.52 30.26 12.75
C ASP A 343 17.65 30.20 11.21
N GLU A 344 17.62 31.33 10.51
CA GLU A 344 17.86 31.36 9.05
C GLU A 344 19.34 31.23 8.73
N VAL A 345 20.18 31.98 9.45
CA VAL A 345 21.65 31.95 9.26
C VAL A 345 22.23 30.56 9.52
N GLN A 346 21.73 29.85 10.54
CA GLN A 346 22.19 28.47 10.82
C GLN A 346 21.82 27.47 9.73
N VAL A 347 20.73 27.69 8.98
CA VAL A 347 20.34 26.81 7.88
C VAL A 347 21.19 27.11 6.65
N GLU A 348 21.46 28.38 6.37
CA GLU A 348 22.36 28.81 5.29
C GLU A 348 23.80 28.29 5.52
N GLU A 349 24.33 28.40 6.74
CA GLU A 349 25.68 27.87 7.08
C GLU A 349 25.78 26.34 6.90
N VAL A 350 24.73 25.59 7.27
CA VAL A 350 24.71 24.13 7.10
C VAL A 350 24.54 23.73 5.63
N GLU A 351 23.77 24.49 4.83
CA GLU A 351 23.69 24.26 3.38
C GLU A 351 25.01 24.59 2.68
N GLU A 352 25.72 25.66 3.06
CA GLU A 352 27.05 25.99 2.54
C GLU A 352 28.12 24.95 2.92
N GLU A 353 28.10 24.40 4.15
CA GLU A 353 29.00 23.31 4.54
C GLU A 353 28.71 21.99 3.80
N MET A 354 27.47 21.77 3.37
CA MET A 354 27.05 20.58 2.62
C MET A 354 27.19 20.73 1.10
N ASP A 355 27.39 21.95 0.58
CA ASP A 355 27.62 22.22 -0.84
C ASP A 355 29.08 21.90 -1.24
N LEU A 356 29.30 20.63 -1.60
CA LEU A 356 30.61 20.13 -2.06
C LEU A 356 30.93 20.51 -3.52
N SER A 357 30.19 21.44 -4.13
CA SER A 357 30.41 21.88 -5.53
C SER A 357 31.78 22.56 -5.74
N GLY A 358 32.47 22.95 -4.66
CA GLY A 358 33.85 23.44 -4.67
C GLY A 358 34.95 22.36 -4.64
N ILE A 359 34.61 21.07 -4.47
CA ILE A 359 35.61 19.99 -4.47
C ILE A 359 35.89 19.56 -5.92
N THR A 360 36.82 20.24 -6.56
CA THR A 360 37.47 19.75 -7.77
C THR A 360 38.36 18.56 -7.39
N PHE A 361 37.93 17.35 -7.76
CA PHE A 361 38.83 16.21 -7.86
C PHE A 361 39.84 16.51 -8.97
N SER A 362 41.00 17.02 -8.57
CA SER A 362 42.17 17.24 -9.43
C SER A 362 42.94 15.94 -9.57
#